data_AF-A0A3G2CE70-F1
#
_entry.id   AF-A0A3G2CE70-F1
#
_cell.length_a   1.000
_cell.length_b   1.000
_cell.length_c   1.000
_cell.angle_alpha   90.00
_cell.angle_beta   90.00
_cell.angle_gamma   90.00
#
_symmetry.space_group_name_H-M   'P 1'
#
loop_
_entity.id
_entity.type
_entity.pdbx_description
1 polymer ?
#
loop_
_entity_poly.entity_id
_entity_poly.type
_entity_poly.pdbx_seq_one_letter_code
_entity_poly.pdbx_strand_id
1 'polypeptide(L)'
;MNGKIRTFFSNPRNFGAAALAVMFVALMMTPSLHAHAVDLFKNGKTTVKDTFGSGSTVVWILYVLEILAAIFSYVKTKNLAVFGGIAAIMVFVNVVFGLVP
;
A
#
# COMPACT_ATOMS: atom_id res chain seq x y z
N MET A 1 -10.28 57.38 -17.33
CA MET A 1 -10.79 56.87 -16.03
C MET A 1 -9.66 56.58 -15.02
N ASN A 2 -8.60 57.40 -14.93
CA ASN A 2 -7.36 57.03 -14.22
C ASN A 2 -7.07 57.78 -12.89
N GLY A 3 -7.89 58.76 -12.50
CA GLY A 3 -7.62 59.59 -11.31
C GLY A 3 -8.04 58.94 -9.99
N LYS A 4 -9.22 58.31 -9.95
CA LYS A 4 -9.82 57.77 -8.70
C LYS A 4 -9.13 56.52 -8.17
N ILE A 5 -8.51 55.74 -9.06
CA ILE A 5 -7.77 54.52 -8.69
C ILE A 5 -6.44 54.93 -8.02
N ARG A 6 -5.76 55.94 -8.56
CA ARG A 6 -4.50 56.45 -8.01
C ARG A 6 -4.66 57.03 -6.60
N THR A 7 -5.75 57.75 -6.35
CA THR A 7 -6.04 58.32 -5.02
C THR A 7 -6.47 57.27 -3.99
N PHE A 8 -7.02 56.14 -4.44
CA PHE A 8 -7.38 55.03 -3.55
C PHE A 8 -6.14 54.32 -2.99
N PHE A 9 -5.13 54.08 -3.82
CA PHE A 9 -3.88 53.40 -3.42
C PHE A 9 -2.86 54.32 -2.74
N SER A 10 -2.99 55.64 -2.87
CA SER A 10 -2.13 56.59 -2.14
C SER A 10 -2.55 56.80 -0.68
N ASN A 11 -3.75 56.34 -0.29
CA ASN A 11 -4.22 56.41 1.09
C ASN A 11 -3.64 55.24 1.92
N PRO A 12 -2.82 55.48 2.96
CA PRO A 12 -2.06 54.43 3.65
C PRO A 12 -2.94 53.33 4.27
N ARG A 13 -4.15 53.68 4.73
CA ARG A 13 -5.12 52.70 5.29
C ARG A 13 -5.69 51.77 4.22
N ASN A 14 -6.02 52.30 3.04
CA ASN A 14 -6.58 51.52 1.94
C ASN A 14 -5.51 50.65 1.28
N PHE A 15 -4.28 51.16 1.19
CA PHE A 15 -3.13 50.39 0.72
C PHE A 15 -2.82 49.21 1.66
N GLY A 16 -2.82 49.46 2.98
CA GLY A 16 -2.65 48.40 3.98
C GLY A 16 -3.73 47.32 3.90
N ALA A 17 -5.01 47.71 3.75
CA ALA A 17 -6.11 46.77 3.59
C ALA A 17 -6.01 45.95 2.29
N ALA A 18 -5.63 46.57 1.18
CA ALA A 18 -5.42 45.89 -0.09
C ALA A 18 -4.23 44.90 -0.01
N ALA A 19 -3.13 45.29 0.62
CA ALA A 19 -1.98 44.42 0.84
C ALA A 19 -2.34 43.21 1.70
N LEU A 20 -3.12 43.42 2.77
CA LEU A 20 -3.60 42.35 3.64
C LEU A 20 -4.52 41.38 2.89
N ALA A 21 -5.45 41.89 2.09
CA ALA A 21 -6.34 41.07 1.27
C ALA A 21 -5.57 40.23 0.25
N VAL A 22 -4.57 40.80 -0.42
CA VAL A 22 -3.68 40.07 -1.34
C VAL A 22 -2.89 38.99 -0.60
N MET A 23 -2.40 39.27 0.61
CA MET A 23 -1.70 38.30 1.45
C MET A 23 -2.60 37.13 1.86
N PHE A 24 -3.84 37.39 2.26
CA PHE A 24 -4.80 36.33 2.60
C PHE A 24 -5.17 35.48 1.39
N VAL A 25 -5.39 36.10 0.24
CA VAL A 25 -5.64 35.35 -1.01
C VAL A 25 -4.42 34.50 -1.37
N ALA A 26 -3.20 35.04 -1.24
CA ALA A 26 -1.97 34.29 -1.48
C ALA A 26 -1.82 33.10 -0.52
N LEU A 27 -2.16 33.28 0.77
CA LEU A 27 -2.17 32.20 1.76
C LEU A 27 -3.23 31.13 1.45
N MET A 28 -4.42 31.51 0.99
CA MET A 28 -5.45 30.55 0.58
C MET A 28 -5.09 29.78 -0.70
N MET A 29 -4.19 30.34 -1.52
CA MET A 29 -3.63 29.67 -2.70
C MET A 29 -2.39 28.84 -2.39
N THR A 30 -1.86 28.90 -1.14
CA THR A 30 -0.82 27.95 -0.74
C THR A 30 -1.45 26.56 -0.67
N PRO A 31 -0.87 25.54 -1.34
CA PRO A 31 -1.40 24.19 -1.26
C PRO A 31 -1.40 23.79 0.20
N SER A 32 -2.56 23.38 0.72
CA SER A 32 -2.65 22.79 2.05
C SER A 32 -1.57 21.71 2.12
N LEU A 33 -0.62 21.89 3.03
CA LEU A 33 0.33 20.85 3.42
C LEU A 33 -0.48 19.76 4.08
N HIS A 34 -1.15 18.95 3.26
CA HIS A 34 -1.80 17.73 3.70
C HIS A 34 -0.70 16.91 4.35
N ALA A 35 -0.78 16.73 5.66
CA ALA A 35 0.05 15.80 6.40
C ALA A 35 -0.34 14.39 5.93
N HIS A 36 0.19 13.98 4.77
CA HIS A 36 0.05 12.63 4.27
C HIS A 36 0.86 11.72 5.20
N ALA A 37 0.16 10.89 5.97
CA ALA A 37 0.82 9.82 6.70
C ALA A 37 1.43 8.86 5.66
N VAL A 38 2.77 8.80 5.60
CA VAL A 38 3.50 7.88 4.73
C VAL A 38 3.69 6.57 5.47
N ASP A 39 3.10 5.47 4.98
CA ASP A 39 3.40 4.12 5.47
C ASP A 39 4.81 3.73 5.03
N LEU A 40 5.79 3.92 5.92
CA LEU A 40 7.19 3.58 5.70
C LEU A 40 7.41 2.09 5.41
N PHE A 41 6.50 1.22 5.84
CA PHE A 41 6.58 -0.22 5.63
C PHE A 41 5.79 -0.71 4.42
N LYS A 42 5.17 0.18 3.64
CA LYS A 42 4.39 -0.19 2.46
C LYS A 42 5.17 -1.11 1.50
N ASN A 43 6.42 -0.75 1.19
CA ASN A 43 7.27 -1.54 0.31
C ASN A 43 7.67 -2.88 0.94
N GLY A 44 7.93 -2.89 2.25
CA GLY A 44 8.25 -4.12 2.99
C GLY A 44 7.10 -5.12 2.97
N LYS A 45 5.86 -4.65 3.14
CA LYS A 45 4.66 -5.50 3.03
C LYS A 45 4.56 -6.15 1.64
N THR A 46 4.81 -5.38 0.57
CA THR A 46 4.83 -5.91 -0.80
C THR A 46 5.90 -6.99 -0.97
N THR A 47 7.14 -6.72 -0.55
CA THR A 47 8.24 -7.70 -0.67
C THR A 47 7.94 -9.00 0.07
N VAL A 48 7.38 -8.91 1.29
CA VAL A 48 7.00 -10.10 2.06
C VAL A 48 5.89 -10.89 1.36
N LYS A 49 4.87 -10.18 0.84
CA LYS A 49 3.77 -10.81 0.08
C LYS A 49 4.27 -11.50 -1.19
N ASP A 50 5.19 -10.89 -1.93
CA ASP A 50 5.72 -11.45 -3.16
C ASP A 50 6.64 -12.66 -2.88
N THR A 51 7.32 -12.66 -1.74
CA THR A 51 8.25 -13.74 -1.34
C THR A 51 7.54 -14.95 -0.73
N PHE A 52 6.51 -14.72 0.08
CA PHE A 52 5.86 -15.77 0.87
C PHE A 52 4.37 -15.99 0.54
N GLY A 53 3.75 -15.15 -0.28
CA GLY A 53 2.34 -15.25 -0.62
C GLY A 53 1.97 -16.53 -1.39
N SER A 54 0.67 -16.77 -1.57
CA SER A 54 0.14 -17.98 -2.23
C SER A 54 0.66 -18.24 -3.64
N GLY A 55 1.04 -17.18 -4.38
CA GLY A 55 1.64 -17.25 -5.71
C GLY A 55 3.16 -17.23 -5.74
N SER A 56 3.83 -17.29 -4.59
CA SER A 56 5.28 -17.14 -4.49
C SER A 56 6.04 -18.41 -4.86
N THR A 57 7.33 -18.24 -5.18
CA THR A 57 8.24 -19.37 -5.38
C THR A 57 8.39 -20.23 -4.13
N VAL A 58 8.29 -19.67 -2.92
CA VAL A 58 8.35 -20.44 -1.66
C VAL A 58 7.19 -21.43 -1.58
N VAL A 59 5.96 -20.98 -1.89
CA VAL A 59 4.78 -21.85 -1.92
C VAL A 59 4.89 -22.89 -3.03
N TRP A 60 5.43 -22.53 -4.19
CA TRP A 60 5.69 -23.49 -5.27
C TRP A 60 6.69 -24.59 -4.84
N ILE A 61 7.81 -24.22 -4.21
CA ILE A 61 8.80 -25.18 -3.68
C ILE A 61 8.14 -26.11 -2.66
N LEU A 62 7.28 -25.57 -1.79
CA LEU A 62 6.57 -26.34 -0.79
C LEU A 62 5.66 -27.41 -1.43
N TYR A 63 4.95 -27.07 -2.52
CA TYR A 63 4.18 -28.07 -3.28
C TYR A 63 5.06 -29.15 -3.90
N VAL A 64 6.20 -28.78 -4.49
CA VAL A 64 7.14 -29.74 -5.08
C VAL A 64 7.67 -30.71 -4.02
N LEU A 65 8.08 -30.19 -2.86
CA LEU A 65 8.58 -31.00 -1.75
C LEU A 65 7.52 -31.96 -1.21
N GLU A 66 6.28 -31.50 -1.06
CA GLU A 66 5.19 -32.37 -0.59
C GLU A 66 4.94 -33.52 -1.55
N ILE A 67 4.88 -33.25 -2.86
CA ILE A 67 4.67 -34.30 -3.86
C ILE A 67 5.81 -35.33 -3.80
N LEU A 68 7.06 -34.87 -3.72
CA LEU A 68 8.21 -35.77 -3.58
C LEU A 68 8.15 -36.58 -2.28
N ALA A 69 7.79 -35.96 -1.15
CA ALA A 69 7.65 -36.62 0.14
C ALA A 69 6.51 -37.66 0.14
N ALA A 70 5.39 -37.34 -0.49
CA ALA A 70 4.26 -38.24 -0.65
C ALA A 70 4.63 -39.46 -1.51
N ILE A 71 5.32 -39.26 -2.64
CA ILE A 71 5.80 -40.36 -3.49
C ILE A 71 6.79 -41.24 -2.73
N PHE A 72 7.79 -40.63 -2.08
CA PHE A 72 8.79 -41.35 -1.28
C PHE A 72 8.14 -42.20 -0.18
N SER A 73 7.21 -41.60 0.56
CA SER A 73 6.48 -42.27 1.64
C SER A 73 5.57 -43.37 1.11
N TYR A 74 4.90 -43.15 -0.02
CA TYR A 74 4.05 -44.16 -0.68
C TYR A 74 4.86 -45.37 -1.12
N VAL A 75 6.07 -45.19 -1.67
CA VAL A 75 6.91 -46.33 -2.10
C VAL A 75 7.17 -47.29 -0.93
N LYS A 76 7.44 -46.77 0.26
CA LYS A 76 7.74 -47.55 1.47
C LYS A 76 6.49 -48.11 2.17
N THR A 77 5.44 -47.29 2.28
CA THR A 77 4.26 -47.62 3.12
C THR A 77 3.11 -48.24 2.33
N LYS A 78 3.06 -48.03 1.00
CA LYS A 78 1.93 -48.34 0.12
C LYS A 78 0.59 -47.75 0.57
N ASN A 79 0.62 -46.76 1.47
CA ASN A 79 -0.56 -46.13 2.01
C ASN A 79 -0.98 -44.94 1.14
N LEU A 80 -2.18 -44.99 0.55
CA LEU A 80 -2.70 -43.90 -0.28
C LEU A 80 -3.06 -42.64 0.53
N ALA A 81 -3.27 -42.76 1.84
CA ALA A 81 -3.59 -41.62 2.70
C ALA A 81 -2.49 -40.54 2.71
N VAL A 82 -1.25 -40.89 2.35
CA VAL A 82 -0.13 -39.93 2.28
C VAL A 82 -0.37 -38.83 1.25
N PHE A 83 -1.14 -39.08 0.18
CA PHE A 83 -1.52 -38.06 -0.80
C PHE A 83 -2.54 -37.05 -0.26
N GLY A 84 -3.19 -37.35 0.87
CA GLY A 84 -4.04 -36.40 1.57
C GLY A 84 -3.29 -35.15 2.04
N GLY A 85 -1.98 -35.25 2.29
CA GLY A 85 -1.12 -34.12 2.64
C GLY A 85 -1.11 -33.03 1.55
N ILE A 86 -1.15 -33.41 0.27
CA ILE A 86 -1.21 -32.46 -0.86
C ILE A 86 -2.49 -31.62 -0.77
N ALA A 87 -3.64 -32.26 -0.54
CA ALA A 87 -4.91 -31.55 -0.39
C ALA A 87 -4.92 -30.66 0.87
N ALA A 88 -4.35 -31.16 1.98
CA ALA A 88 -4.24 -30.40 3.21
C ALA A 88 -3.41 -29.11 3.02
N ILE A 89 -2.28 -29.19 2.31
CA ILE A 89 -1.46 -28.01 2.01
C ILE A 89 -2.20 -27.01 1.11
N MET A 90 -2.93 -27.48 0.09
CA MET A 90 -3.71 -26.56 -0.77
C MET A 90 -4.76 -25.79 0.03
N VAL A 91 -5.46 -26.46 0.95
CA VAL A 91 -6.43 -25.80 1.84
C VAL A 91 -5.71 -24.86 2.80
N PHE A 92 -4.60 -25.29 3.40
CA PHE A 92 -3.82 -24.48 4.33
C PHE A 92 -3.35 -23.16 3.70
N VAL A 93 -2.74 -23.21 2.51
CA VAL A 93 -2.28 -22.02 1.79
C VAL A 93 -3.46 -21.08 1.51
N ASN A 94 -4.57 -21.59 0.99
CA ASN A 94 -5.73 -20.77 0.66
C ASN A 94 -6.38 -20.13 1.90
N VAL A 95 -6.49 -20.87 3.00
CA VAL A 95 -7.09 -20.36 4.25
C VAL A 95 -6.18 -19.33 4.91
N VAL A 96 -4.89 -19.63 5.08
CA VAL A 96 -3.95 -18.71 5.75
C VAL A 96 -3.83 -17.39 5.00
N PHE A 97 -3.68 -17.42 3.67
CA PHE A 97 -3.62 -16.19 2.88
C PHE A 97 -4.99 -15.52 2.69
N GLY A 98 -6.09 -16.25 2.86
CA GLY A 98 -7.44 -15.68 2.88
C GLY A 98 -7.79 -14.96 4.18
N LEU A 99 -7.11 -15.28 5.29
CA LEU A 99 -7.32 -14.65 6.60
C LEU A 99 -6.48 -13.40 6.82
N VAL A 100 -5.44 -13.17 6.01
CA VAL A 100 -4.57 -11.99 6.09
C VAL A 100 -5.06 -10.95 5.08
N PRO A 101 -5.66 -9.81 5.53
CA PRO A 101 -6.18 -8.77 4.64
C PRO A 101 -5.09 -7.98 3.90
#